data_AF-A0A3E5GSN4-F1
#
_entry.id   AF-A0A3E5GSN4-F1
#
_cell.length_a   1.000
_cell.length_b   1.000
_cell.length_c   1.000
_cell.angle_alpha   90.00
_cell.angle_beta   90.00
_cell.angle_gamma   90.00
#
_symmetry.space_group_name_H-M   'P 1'
#
loop_
_entity.id
_entity.type
_entity.pdbx_description
1 polymer ?
#
loop_
_entity_poly.entity_id
_entity_poly.type
_entity_poly.pdbx_seq_one_letter_code
_entity_poly.pdbx_strand_id
1 'polypeptide(L)'
;MYTEMSLKEALKYFMKGRKVLVLNEYDDKSISAERIEDCLPKEAKYLVDVPAVPNPEFEQAVQDMVEPDQNENDAEGDEQLPPRPTGEETGKRNGSSSGEDEQGRKK
;
A
#
# COMPACT_ATOMS: atom_id res chain seq x y z
N MET A 1 -3.34 -39.60 15.87
CA MET A 1 -2.81 -39.07 17.14
C MET A 1 -2.46 -37.61 16.92
N TYR A 2 -2.89 -36.71 17.81
CA TYR A 2 -2.51 -35.30 17.79
C TYR A 2 -1.32 -35.08 18.71
N THR A 3 -0.46 -34.12 18.36
CA THR A 3 0.72 -33.77 19.13
C THR A 3 0.74 -32.26 19.27
N GLU A 4 0.98 -31.77 20.48
CA GLU A 4 1.13 -30.35 20.74
C GLU A 4 2.40 -29.84 20.07
N MET A 5 2.28 -28.70 19.38
CA MET A 5 3.37 -28.05 18.66
C MET A 5 3.25 -26.55 18.79
N SER A 6 4.36 -25.84 18.57
CA SER A 6 4.33 -24.38 18.49
C SER A 6 3.49 -23.89 17.30
N LEU A 7 2.93 -22.68 17.39
CA LEU A 7 2.16 -22.07 16.29
C LEU A 7 2.97 -22.04 14.97
N LYS A 8 4.27 -21.74 15.06
CA LYS A 8 5.17 -21.70 13.89
C LYS A 8 5.28 -23.05 13.19
N GLU A 9 5.42 -24.13 13.96
CA GLU A 9 5.49 -25.49 13.40
C GLU A 9 4.15 -25.93 12.85
N ALA A 10 3.06 -25.66 13.58
CA ALA A 10 1.71 -25.91 13.15
C ALA A 10 1.42 -25.22 11.80
N LEU A 11 1.77 -23.93 11.65
CA LEU A 11 1.66 -23.20 10.38
C LEU A 11 2.51 -23.81 9.27
N LYS A 12 3.73 -24.27 9.55
CA LYS A 12 4.57 -24.97 8.57
C LYS A 12 3.92 -26.25 8.06
N TYR A 13 3.22 -26.99 8.91
CA TYR A 13 2.46 -28.18 8.50
C TYR A 13 1.19 -27.81 7.74
N PHE A 14 0.50 -26.76 8.16
CA PHE A 14 -0.67 -26.23 7.47
C PHE A 14 -0.33 -25.81 6.04
N MET A 15 0.77 -25.06 5.84
CA MET A 15 1.27 -24.68 4.50
C MET A 15 1.66 -25.88 3.62
N LYS A 16 1.92 -27.05 4.22
CA LYS A 16 2.14 -28.32 3.51
C LYS A 16 0.85 -29.08 3.19
N GLY A 17 -0.32 -28.48 3.42
CA GLY A 17 -1.63 -29.08 3.21
C GLY A 17 -2.06 -30.06 4.30
N ARG A 18 -1.41 -30.05 5.47
CA ARG A 18 -1.85 -30.89 6.59
C ARG A 18 -2.97 -30.21 7.37
N LYS A 19 -3.91 -31.02 7.85
CA LYS A 19 -4.95 -30.57 8.78
C LYS A 19 -4.31 -30.23 10.12
N VAL A 20 -4.56 -29.02 10.59
CA VAL A 20 -4.06 -28.47 11.86
C VAL A 20 -5.23 -27.95 12.66
N LEU A 21 -5.27 -28.34 13.93
CA LEU A 21 -6.27 -27.88 14.89
C LEU A 21 -5.62 -26.93 15.90
N VAL A 22 -6.37 -25.93 16.31
CA VAL A 22 -6.02 -24.98 17.39
C VAL A 22 -6.85 -25.38 18.60
N LEU A 23 -6.16 -25.63 19.71
CA LEU A 23 -6.79 -25.91 20.99
C LEU A 23 -6.85 -24.62 21.80
N ASN A 24 -8.05 -24.15 22.13
CA ASN A 24 -8.25 -22.97 22.96
C ASN A 24 -8.82 -23.38 24.32
N GLU A 25 -8.23 -22.86 25.39
CA GLU A 25 -8.75 -23.00 26.74
C GLU A 25 -9.36 -21.67 27.18
N TYR A 26 -10.57 -21.71 27.73
CA TYR A 26 -11.30 -20.52 28.17
C TYR A 26 -11.32 -20.42 29.70
N ASP A 27 -11.73 -19.26 30.23
CA ASP A 27 -11.76 -19.00 31.69
C ASP A 27 -12.67 -19.94 32.48
N ASP A 28 -13.71 -20.48 31.84
CA ASP A 28 -14.61 -21.48 32.41
C ASP A 28 -14.02 -22.90 32.38
N LYS A 29 -12.75 -23.04 31.97
CA LYS A 29 -12.03 -24.30 31.76
C LYS A 29 -12.61 -25.16 30.64
N SER A 30 -13.48 -24.60 29.81
CA SER A 30 -13.89 -25.27 28.58
C SER A 30 -12.74 -25.28 27.60
N ILE A 31 -12.74 -26.28 26.73
CA ILE A 31 -11.72 -26.47 25.70
C ILE A 31 -12.44 -26.57 24.36
N SER A 32 -12.00 -25.78 23.38
CA SER A 32 -12.43 -25.93 21.98
C SER A 32 -11.27 -26.38 21.12
N ALA A 33 -11.59 -27.14 20.08
CA ALA A 33 -10.65 -27.56 19.04
C ALA A 33 -11.20 -27.12 17.69
N GLU A 34 -10.61 -26.09 17.11
CA GLU A 34 -11.05 -25.47 15.86
C GLU A 34 -10.00 -25.65 14.76
N ARG A 35 -10.40 -25.57 13.50
CA ARG A 35 -9.42 -25.62 12.40
C ARG A 35 -8.65 -24.32 12.37
N ILE A 36 -7.34 -24.40 12.11
CA ILE A 36 -6.51 -23.20 11.98
C ILE A 36 -7.01 -22.25 10.88
N GLU A 37 -7.65 -22.78 9.83
CA GLU A 37 -8.29 -22.02 8.74
C GLU A 37 -9.39 -21.07 9.23
N ASP A 38 -10.11 -21.46 10.28
CA ASP A 38 -11.22 -20.68 10.84
C ASP A 38 -10.72 -19.67 11.88
N CYS A 39 -9.57 -19.93 12.52
CA CYS A 39 -8.93 -19.02 13.46
C CYS A 39 -8.11 -17.92 12.75
N LEU A 40 -7.66 -18.14 11.51
CA LEU A 40 -6.90 -17.16 10.76
C LEU A 40 -7.84 -16.07 10.19
N PRO A 41 -7.47 -14.78 10.28
CA PRO A 41 -8.29 -13.71 9.73
C PRO A 41 -8.35 -13.80 8.20
N LYS A 42 -9.55 -14.00 7.67
CA LYS A 42 -9.81 -14.28 6.24
C LYS A 42 -9.57 -13.07 5.32
N GLU A 43 -9.69 -11.85 5.86
CA GLU A 43 -9.55 -10.60 5.09
C GLU A 43 -8.21 -9.87 5.34
N ALA A 44 -7.32 -10.47 6.14
CA ALA A 44 -6.04 -9.85 6.44
C ALA A 44 -5.10 -9.89 5.22
N LYS A 45 -4.48 -8.74 4.93
CA LYS A 45 -3.36 -8.64 3.99
C LYS A 45 -2.07 -8.79 4.77
N TYR A 46 -1.30 -9.83 4.47
CA TYR A 46 0.00 -10.07 5.08
C TYR A 46 1.08 -9.47 4.19
N LEU A 47 1.84 -8.52 4.72
CA LEU A 47 3.03 -8.00 4.08
C LEU A 47 4.23 -8.82 4.55
N VAL A 48 4.98 -9.36 3.61
CA VAL A 48 6.24 -10.05 3.87
C VAL A 48 7.33 -9.14 3.37
N ASP A 49 8.37 -8.92 4.18
CA ASP A 49 9.56 -8.21 3.74
C ASP A 49 10.25 -9.07 2.68
N VAL A 50 10.09 -8.68 1.41
CA VAL A 50 10.78 -9.31 0.29
C VAL A 50 12.03 -8.47 0.04
N PRO A 51 13.23 -9.07 0.07
CA PRO A 51 14.44 -8.32 -0.25
C PRO A 51 14.29 -7.69 -1.64
N ALA A 52 14.77 -6.46 -1.79
CA ALA A 52 14.77 -5.77 -3.07
C ALA A 52 15.49 -6.65 -4.10
N VAL A 53 14.72 -7.24 -5.02
CA VAL A 53 15.30 -7.98 -6.14
C VAL A 53 16.01 -6.93 -6.99
N PRO A 54 17.33 -7.04 -7.21
CA PRO A 54 18.03 -6.10 -8.07
C PRO A 54 17.33 -6.11 -9.43
N ASN A 55 16.89 -4.93 -9.89
CA ASN A 55 16.23 -4.75 -11.17
C ASN A 55 17.26 -4.24 -12.19
N PRO A 56 17.94 -5.12 -12.94
CA PRO A 56 18.98 -4.71 -13.88
C PRO A 56 18.43 -3.80 -14.99
N GLU A 57 17.14 -3.90 -15.31
CA GLU A 57 16.49 -3.05 -16.31
C GLU A 57 16.38 -1.59 -15.83
N PHE A 58 16.20 -1.39 -14.53
CA PHE A 58 16.22 -0.05 -13.92
C PHE A 58 17.64 0.53 -13.91
N GLU A 59 18.66 -0.27 -13.60
CA GLU A 59 20.05 0.18 -13.65
C GLU A 59 20.45 0.59 -15.08
N GLN A 60 20.06 -0.20 -16.09
CA GLN A 60 20.32 0.12 -17.49
C GLN A 60 19.60 1.40 -17.95
N ALA A 61 18.33 1.58 -17.56
CA ALA A 61 17.57 2.79 -17.89
C ALA A 61 18.15 4.04 -17.20
N VAL A 62 18.64 3.93 -15.97
CA VAL A 62 19.34 5.01 -15.27
C VAL A 62 20.66 5.35 -15.99
N GLN A 63 21.35 4.35 -16.53
CA GLN A 63 22.61 4.55 -17.25
C GLN A 63 22.39 5.22 -18.62
N ASP A 64 21.32 4.86 -19.34
CA ASP A 64 20.90 5.45 -20.62
C ASP A 64 20.52 6.94 -20.46
N MET A 65 19.84 7.30 -19.36
CA MET A 65 19.54 8.70 -19.03
C MET A 65 20.75 9.50 -18.52
N VAL A 66 21.87 8.82 -18.21
CA VAL A 66 23.13 9.44 -17.74
C VAL A 66 24.14 9.55 -18.89
N GLU A 67 23.78 9.26 -20.14
CA GLU A 67 24.52 9.77 -21.30
C GLU A 67 24.13 11.23 -21.56
N PRO A 68 24.92 12.24 -21.12
CA PRO A 68 24.83 13.54 -21.74
C PRO A 68 25.37 13.41 -23.17
N ASP A 69 24.57 13.80 -24.14
CA ASP A 69 25.04 14.12 -25.49
C ASP A 69 26.00 15.34 -25.38
N GLN A 70 27.25 15.09 -24.98
CA GLN A 70 28.33 16.05 -25.09
C GLN A 70 28.93 15.93 -26.48
N ASN A 71 28.21 16.45 -27.48
CA ASN A 71 28.86 16.98 -28.66
C ASN A 71 28.88 18.51 -28.53
N GLU A 72 30.03 19.02 -28.12
CA GLU A 72 30.34 20.45 -28.06
C GLU A 72 30.09 21.09 -29.44
N ASN A 73 29.03 21.88 -29.59
CA ASN A 73 28.99 22.97 -30.55
C ASN A 73 28.16 24.12 -29.96
N ASP A 74 28.86 25.17 -29.55
CA ASP A 74 28.33 26.50 -29.26
C ASP A 74 27.36 26.97 -30.35
N ALA A 75 26.08 27.11 -30.00
CA ALA A 75 25.20 28.12 -30.56
C ALA A 75 24.13 28.50 -29.53
N GLU A 76 24.15 29.76 -29.14
CA GLU A 76 23.30 30.39 -28.14
C GLU A 76 21.80 30.18 -28.40
N GLY A 77 21.03 29.91 -27.32
CA GLY A 77 19.66 30.41 -27.20
C GLY A 77 18.52 29.38 -27.17
N ASP A 78 18.11 29.03 -25.95
CA ASP A 78 16.72 28.77 -25.54
C ASP A 78 16.00 27.53 -26.13
N GLU A 79 16.43 26.32 -25.72
CA GLU A 79 15.62 25.10 -25.88
C GLU A 79 14.53 25.02 -24.80
N GLN A 80 13.34 25.37 -25.26
CA GLN A 80 12.00 25.16 -24.72
C GLN A 80 11.87 24.06 -23.66
N LEU A 81 11.49 24.49 -22.45
CA LEU A 81 10.74 23.66 -21.51
C LEU A 81 9.39 23.26 -22.16
N PRO A 82 8.87 22.03 -21.91
CA PRO A 82 7.54 21.67 -22.37
C PRO A 82 6.52 22.68 -21.84
N PRO A 83 5.51 23.08 -22.63
CA PRO A 83 4.54 24.07 -22.19
C PRO A 83 3.86 23.56 -20.92
N ARG A 84 4.00 24.32 -19.82
CA ARG A 84 3.20 24.09 -18.61
C ARG A 84 1.73 24.13 -19.03
N PRO A 85 0.88 23.20 -18.57
CA PRO A 85 -0.55 23.32 -18.80
C PRO A 85 -1.02 24.61 -18.15
N THR A 86 -1.34 25.60 -18.98
CA THR A 86 -1.99 26.85 -18.61
C THR A 86 -3.40 26.53 -18.17
N GLY A 87 -3.59 26.34 -16.86
CA GLY A 87 -4.90 26.35 -16.25
C GLY A 87 -5.40 27.79 -16.19
N GLU A 88 -5.99 28.29 -17.27
CA GLU A 88 -6.94 29.40 -17.20
C GLU A 88 -7.81 29.46 -18.46
N GLU A 89 -8.96 28.76 -18.42
CA GLU A 89 -10.14 29.23 -19.14
C GLU A 89 -11.13 29.82 -18.15
N THR A 90 -11.41 31.09 -18.41
CA THR A 90 -12.27 32.02 -17.71
C THR A 90 -13.70 31.48 -17.48
N GLY A 91 -14.14 31.50 -16.22
CA GLY A 91 -15.52 31.20 -15.84
C GLY A 91 -16.04 32.15 -14.76
N LYS A 92 -16.32 33.40 -15.16
CA LYS A 92 -17.32 34.33 -14.57
C LYS A 92 -17.35 34.49 -13.03
N ARG A 93 -16.87 35.67 -12.59
CA ARG A 93 -17.33 36.30 -11.34
C ARG A 93 -18.82 36.57 -11.41
N ASN A 94 -19.60 35.90 -10.57
CA ASN A 94 -20.89 36.40 -10.11
C ASN A 94 -20.84 36.44 -8.58
N GLY A 95 -20.75 37.64 -8.02
CA GLY A 95 -20.90 37.84 -6.58
C GLY A 95 -22.36 37.71 -6.14
N SER A 96 -22.55 37.16 -4.94
CA SER A 96 -23.61 37.47 -3.97
C SER A 96 -23.16 36.79 -2.68
N SER A 97 -22.59 37.53 -1.72
CA SER A 97 -23.35 38.18 -0.66
C SER A 97 -24.27 37.19 0.05
N SER A 98 -23.81 36.67 1.19
CA SER A 98 -24.33 37.04 2.51
C SER A 98 -24.00 35.92 3.48
N GLY A 99 -23.28 36.28 4.55
CA GLY A 99 -23.31 35.51 5.77
C GLY A 99 -24.74 35.53 6.30
N GLU A 100 -25.25 34.35 6.65
CA GLU A 100 -26.39 34.24 7.52
C GLU A 100 -25.91 33.59 8.81
N ASP A 101 -25.65 34.47 9.77
CA ASP A 101 -25.79 34.17 11.18
C ASP A 101 -27.25 33.71 11.40
N GLU A 102 -27.47 32.51 11.94
CA GLU A 102 -28.72 32.25 12.66
C GLU A 102 -28.42 31.69 14.05
N GLN A 103 -28.43 32.62 14.99
CA GLN A 103 -28.62 32.38 16.40
C GLN A 103 -29.95 31.65 16.64
N GLY A 104 -29.86 30.46 17.23
CA GLY A 104 -30.63 30.08 18.42
C GLY A 104 -32.12 29.77 18.27
N ARG A 105 -32.49 28.54 18.66
CA ARG A 105 -33.72 28.34 19.47
C ARG A 105 -33.65 27.13 20.41
N LYS A 106 -33.37 27.47 21.67
CA LYS A 106 -33.98 27.02 22.94
C LYS A 106 -34.13 25.51 23.26
N LYS A 107 -33.47 25.16 24.36
CA LYS A 107 -33.99 24.56 25.61
C LYS A 107 -35.35 23.87 25.55
#